data_AF-G3PB95-F1
#
_entry.id   AF-G3PB95-F1
#
_cell.length_a   1.000
_cell.length_b   1.000
_cell.length_c   1.000
_cell.angle_alpha   90.00
_cell.angle_beta   90.00
_cell.angle_gamma   90.00
#
_symmetry.space_group_name_H-M   'P 1'
#
loop_
_entity.id
_entity.type
_entity.pdbx_description
1 polymer ?
#
loop_
_entity_poly.entity_id
_entity_poly.type
_entity_poly.pdbx_seq_one_letter_code
_entity_poly.pdbx_strand_id
1 'polypeptide(L)'
;MSPNYEMAAEELPFVPGQIIKVFGDRDSDGFYRGESGGLSGYVPSNMVDEIPVDDEYLKHLLMQQGFLPVDHSGISPPYLRCNAPHEH
;
A
#
# COMPACT_ATOMS: atom_id res chain seq x y z
N MET A 1 -17.66 -16.01 21.18
CA MET A 1 -16.72 -14.88 21.12
C MET A 1 -16.32 -14.73 19.67
N SER A 2 -16.73 -13.65 19.00
CA SER A 2 -16.29 -13.38 17.63
C SER A 2 -14.87 -12.81 17.70
N PRO A 3 -13.84 -13.48 17.16
CA PRO A 3 -12.47 -13.03 17.28
C PRO A 3 -12.19 -12.04 16.17
N ASN A 4 -12.88 -10.89 16.17
CA ASN A 4 -12.31 -9.73 15.49
C ASN A 4 -11.24 -9.18 16.43
N TYR A 5 -10.13 -9.92 16.56
CA TYR A 5 -8.83 -9.31 16.77
C TYR A 5 -8.65 -8.48 15.51
N GLU A 6 -8.84 -7.17 15.65
CA GLU A 6 -8.42 -6.18 14.67
C GLU A 6 -6.95 -6.51 14.37
N MET A 7 -6.75 -7.31 13.32
CA MET A 7 -5.48 -7.92 12.96
C MET A 7 -4.65 -6.83 12.29
N ALA A 8 -4.28 -5.82 13.06
CA ALA A 8 -3.04 -5.11 12.83
C ALA A 8 -1.94 -6.16 12.95
N ALA A 9 -1.67 -6.86 11.85
CA ALA A 9 -0.56 -7.80 11.78
C ALA A 9 0.73 -6.99 11.92
N GLU A 10 1.72 -7.56 12.62
CA GLU A 10 3.05 -6.96 12.71
C GLU A 10 3.62 -6.69 11.30
N GLU A 11 3.21 -7.49 10.30
CA GLU A 11 3.49 -7.28 8.89
C GLU A 11 2.23 -7.52 8.04
N LEU A 12 1.92 -6.62 7.12
CA LEU A 12 0.79 -6.77 6.20
C LEU A 12 1.11 -7.88 5.18
N PRO A 13 0.23 -8.88 4.96
CA PRO A 13 0.42 -9.83 3.87
C PRO A 13 0.10 -9.16 2.53
N PHE A 14 1.06 -9.16 1.62
CA PHE A 14 0.90 -8.61 0.27
C PHE A 14 1.62 -9.47 -0.76
N VAL A 15 1.17 -9.39 -2.01
CA VAL A 15 1.77 -10.11 -3.15
C VAL A 15 2.55 -9.15 -4.06
N PRO A 16 3.58 -9.62 -4.78
CA PRO A 16 4.25 -8.83 -5.80
C PRO A 16 3.26 -8.15 -6.75
N GLY A 17 3.48 -6.85 -6.99
CA GLY A 17 2.63 -6.05 -7.85
C GLY A 17 1.31 -5.58 -7.21
N GLN A 18 1.00 -6.00 -5.98
CA GLN A 18 -0.16 -5.49 -5.25
C GLN A 18 0.04 -4.02 -4.86
N ILE A 19 -1.04 -3.25 -4.91
CA ILE A 19 -1.06 -1.87 -4.43
C ILE A 19 -1.49 -1.87 -2.96
N ILE A 20 -0.72 -1.17 -2.13
CA ILE A 20 -1.04 -0.95 -0.73
C ILE A 20 -1.35 0.52 -0.53
N LYS A 21 -2.44 0.79 0.20
CA LYS A 21 -2.76 2.12 0.68
C LYS A 21 -2.03 2.38 1.98
N VAL A 22 -1.11 3.31 2.01
CA VAL A 22 -0.45 3.74 3.23
C VAL A 22 -1.17 4.93 3.88
N PHE A 23 -1.05 5.02 5.19
CA PHE A 23 -1.62 6.08 6.00
C PHE A 23 -0.49 6.76 6.76
N GLY A 24 0.00 7.88 6.22
CA GLY A 24 1.12 8.64 6.78
C GLY A 24 2.47 8.26 6.18
N ASP A 25 3.52 8.80 6.80
CA ASP A 25 4.91 8.65 6.37
C ASP A 25 5.58 7.41 6.94
N ARG A 26 6.81 7.16 6.47
CA ARG A 26 7.68 6.11 6.99
C ARG A 26 8.09 6.41 8.43
N ASP A 27 7.94 5.43 9.32
CA ASP A 27 8.44 5.48 10.69
C ASP A 27 9.99 5.47 10.74
N SER A 28 10.58 5.76 11.91
CA SER A 28 12.04 5.76 12.11
C SER A 28 12.69 4.39 11.85
N ASP A 29 11.93 3.31 12.04
CA ASP A 29 12.37 1.94 11.74
C ASP A 29 12.32 1.59 10.25
N GLY A 30 11.78 2.47 9.39
CA GLY A 30 11.70 2.21 7.95
C GLY A 30 10.44 1.47 7.50
N PHE A 31 9.39 1.44 8.32
CA PHE A 31 8.12 0.79 8.00
C PHE A 31 7.06 1.83 7.63
N TYR A 32 6.14 1.45 6.75
CA TYR A 32 4.94 2.23 6.45
C TYR A 32 3.72 1.56 7.06
N ARG A 33 2.74 2.35 7.50
CA ARG A 33 1.47 1.81 7.96
C ARG A 33 0.52 1.68 6.78
N GLY A 34 0.24 0.45 6.36
CA GLY A 34 -0.53 0.15 5.16
C GLY A 34 -1.81 -0.64 5.41
N GLU A 35 -2.72 -0.56 4.46
CA GLU A 35 -3.93 -1.37 4.37
C GLU A 35 -4.08 -1.93 2.95
N SER A 36 -4.42 -3.21 2.87
CA SER A 36 -4.74 -3.89 1.63
C SER A 36 -5.75 -5.00 1.87
N GLY A 37 -6.74 -5.12 0.99
CA GLY A 37 -7.75 -6.19 1.07
C GLY A 37 -8.58 -6.22 2.36
N GLY A 38 -8.67 -5.10 3.08
CA GLY A 38 -9.35 -5.01 4.39
C GLY A 38 -8.49 -5.48 5.57
N LEU A 39 -7.21 -5.81 5.35
CA LEU A 39 -6.22 -6.02 6.39
C LEU A 39 -5.37 -4.76 6.53
N SER A 40 -5.02 -4.42 7.77
CA SER A 40 -4.10 -3.32 8.09
C SER A 40 -2.85 -3.89 8.76
N GLY A 41 -1.68 -3.30 8.51
CA GLY A 41 -0.42 -3.80 9.08
C GLY A 41 0.76 -2.91 8.71
N TYR A 42 1.95 -3.28 9.18
CA TYR A 42 3.17 -2.59 8.78
C TYR A 42 3.72 -3.17 7.47
N VAL A 43 4.27 -2.28 6.67
CA VAL A 43 4.77 -2.58 5.34
C VAL A 43 6.25 -2.19 5.32
N PRO A 44 7.17 -3.16 5.24
CA PRO A 44 8.59 -2.84 5.19
C PRO A 44 8.90 -2.07 3.91
N SER A 45 9.56 -0.91 4.01
CA SER A 45 9.95 -0.12 2.83
C SER A 45 10.88 -0.88 1.87
N ASN A 46 11.47 -1.99 2.32
CA ASN A 46 12.34 -2.83 1.50
C ASN A 46 11.57 -3.75 0.53
N MET A 47 10.27 -3.96 0.76
CA MET A 47 9.41 -4.81 -0.07
C MET A 47 8.34 -4.03 -0.83
N VAL A 48 8.44 -2.69 -0.81
CA VAL A 48 7.57 -1.80 -1.55
C VAL A 48 8.33 -0.64 -2.18
N ASP A 49 7.80 -0.13 -3.29
CA ASP A 49 8.26 1.06 -3.97
C ASP A 49 7.18 2.14 -3.93
N GLU A 50 7.61 3.39 -3.75
CA GLU A 50 6.73 4.54 -3.87
C GLU A 50 6.25 4.69 -5.31
N ILE A 51 4.95 4.92 -5.49
CA ILE A 51 4.38 5.10 -6.82
C ILE A 51 4.52 6.57 -7.23
N PRO A 52 5.33 6.90 -8.25
CA PRO A 52 5.39 8.27 -8.75
C PRO A 52 4.03 8.64 -9.37
N VAL A 53 3.46 9.77 -8.92
CA VAL A 53 2.21 10.34 -9.46
C VAL A 53 2.26 10.68 -10.94
N ASP A 54 3.47 10.85 -11.47
CA ASP A 54 3.72 11.19 -12.86
C ASP A 54 3.60 9.97 -13.78
N ASP A 55 3.65 8.74 -13.22
CA ASP A 55 3.53 7.53 -14.00
C ASP A 55 2.07 7.26 -14.35
N GLU A 56 1.70 7.66 -15.57
CA GLU A 56 0.33 7.51 -16.08
C GLU A 56 -0.14 6.06 -16.07
N TYR A 57 0.75 5.09 -16.30
CA TYR A 57 0.39 3.67 -16.34
C TYR A 57 -0.05 3.19 -14.95
N LEU A 58 0.73 3.50 -13.91
CA LEU A 58 0.36 3.21 -12.53
C LEU A 58 -0.92 3.94 -12.12
N LYS A 59 -1.07 5.23 -12.49
CA LYS A 59 -2.32 5.99 -12.28
C LYS A 59 -3.53 5.28 -12.88
N HIS A 60 -3.42 4.79 -14.12
CA HIS A 60 -4.51 4.06 -14.77
C HIS A 60 -4.83 2.75 -14.04
N LEU A 61 -3.82 1.99 -13.60
CA LEU A 61 -4.02 0.77 -12.83
C LEU A 61 -4.75 1.04 -11.50
N LEU A 62 -4.31 2.06 -10.78
CA LEU A 62 -4.92 2.52 -9.53
C LEU A 62 -6.37 2.98 -9.73
N MET A 63 -6.65 3.70 -10.84
CA MET A 63 -8.02 4.09 -11.22
C MET A 63 -8.90 2.87 -11.55
N GLN A 64 -8.37 1.89 -12.29
CA GLN A 64 -9.11 0.66 -12.63
C GLN A 64 -9.42 -0.18 -11.39
N GLN A 65 -8.54 -0.18 -10.40
CA GLN A 65 -8.72 -0.87 -9.12
C GLN A 65 -9.53 -0.05 -8.11
N GLY A 66 -9.90 1.20 -8.43
CA GLY A 66 -10.71 2.06 -7.55
C GLY A 66 -9.96 2.67 -6.38
N PHE A 67 -8.61 2.68 -6.41
CA PHE A 67 -7.79 3.26 -5.35
C PHE A 67 -7.65 4.79 -5.48
N LEU A 68 -7.59 5.36 -6.68
CA LEU A 68 -7.47 6.82 -6.82
C LEU A 68 -8.86 7.48 -6.89
N PRO A 69 -9.20 8.42 -5.98
CA PRO A 69 -10.32 9.31 -6.19
C PRO A 69 -10.04 10.22 -7.39
N VAL A 70 -11.09 10.57 -8.14
CA VAL A 70 -11.04 11.50 -9.28
C VAL A 70 -10.63 12.94 -8.89
N ASP A 71 -10.45 13.22 -7.60
CA ASP A 71 -10.19 14.55 -7.07
C ASP A 71 -8.68 14.82 -6.90
N HIS A 72 -8.16 15.65 -7.80
CA HIS A 72 -6.78 16.11 -7.88
C HIS A 72 -6.44 17.15 -6.79
N SER A 73 -6.79 16.91 -5.53
CA SER A 73 -6.47 17.84 -4.44
C SER A 73 -5.06 17.61 -3.88
N GLY A 74 -4.02 17.73 -4.72
CA GLY A 74 -2.63 18.08 -4.33
C GLY A 74 -1.90 17.25 -3.27
N ILE A 75 -2.53 16.24 -2.68
CA ILE A 75 -1.97 15.35 -1.67
C ILE A 75 -1.48 14.16 -2.48
N SER A 76 -0.16 14.01 -2.56
CA SER A 76 0.51 12.84 -3.12
C SER A 76 -0.21 11.57 -2.65
N PRO A 77 -0.65 10.69 -3.57
CA PRO A 77 -1.34 9.48 -3.19
C PRO A 77 -0.40 8.64 -2.33
N PRO A 78 -0.86 8.20 -1.15
CA PRO A 78 -0.07 7.34 -0.29
C PRO A 78 -0.22 5.90 -0.79
N TYR A 79 0.14 5.62 -2.04
CA TYR A 79 0.07 4.27 -2.60
C TYR A 79 1.49 3.76 -2.84
N LEU A 80 1.76 2.58 -2.29
CA LEU A 80 3.01 1.86 -2.50
C LEU A 80 2.72 0.61 -3.33
N ARG A 81 3.62 0.30 -4.25
CA ARG A 81 3.57 -0.93 -5.03
C ARG A 81 4.48 -1.96 -4.39
N CYS A 82 3.98 -3.16 -4.15
CA CYS A 82 4.80 -4.26 -3.66
C CYS A 82 5.77 -4.71 -4.75
N ASN A 83 7.06 -4.67 -4.43
CA ASN A 83 8.14 -5.16 -5.28
C ASN A 83 8.74 -6.48 -4.74
N ALA A 84 8.09 -7.09 -3.73
CA ALA A 84 8.47 -8.38 -3.17
C ALA A 84 8.86 -9.37 -4.28
N PRO A 85 9.99 -10.09 -4.16
CA PRO A 85 10.43 -10.99 -5.21
C PRO A 85 9.33 -12.02 -5.48
N HIS A 86 9.03 -12.26 -6.76
CA HIS A 86 8.28 -13.45 -7.16
C HIS A 86 9.13 -14.67 -6.79
N GLU A 87 8.92 -15.22 -5.59
CA GLU A 87 9.39 -16.57 -5.29
C GLU A 87 8.61 -17.51 -6.22
N HIS A 88 9.31 -18.09 -7.19
CA HIS A 88 8.79 -19.02 -8.19
C HIS A 88 8.95 -20.46 -7.71
#